data_AF-A0A7D6F1A6-F1
#
_entry.id   AF-A0A7D6F1A6-F1
#
_cell.length_a   1.000
_cell.length_b   1.000
_cell.length_c   1.000
_cell.angle_alpha   90.00
_cell.angle_beta   90.00
_cell.angle_gamma   90.00
#
_symmetry.space_group_name_H-M   'P 1'
#
loop_
_entity.id
_entity.type
_entity.pdbx_description
1 polymer ?
#
loop_
_entity_poly.entity_id
_entity_poly.type
_entity_poly.pdbx_seq_one_letter_code
_entity_poly.pdbx_strand_id
1 'polypeptide(L)' 'MARVSISEAARLVKVSRPTIYKMINSGKLSYTSVVKHGKGIKVIDTSELIRVFGSLDGVIDDVKSDAESTGINSVGL' A
#
# COMPACT_ATOMS: atom_id res chain seq x y z
N MET A 1 -9.95 -4.26 -3.04
CA MET A 1 -8.99 -3.60 -2.13
C MET A 1 -9.40 -2.14 -1.90
N ALA A 2 -8.83 -1.48 -0.89
CA ALA A 2 -9.12 -0.07 -0.60
C ALA A 2 -8.52 0.84 -1.68
N ARG A 3 -9.23 1.92 -2.04
CA ARG A 3 -8.77 2.96 -2.98
C ARG A 3 -8.46 4.25 -2.25
N VAL A 4 -7.30 4.82 -2.53
CA VAL A 4 -6.78 6.00 -1.85
C VAL A 4 -6.48 7.13 -2.83
N SER A 5 -6.52 8.37 -2.35
CA SER A 5 -6.13 9.53 -3.15
C SER A 5 -4.61 9.53 -3.41
N ILE A 6 -4.15 10.32 -4.38
CA ILE A 6 -2.71 10.47 -4.67
C ILE A 6 -1.92 10.95 -3.43
N SER A 7 -2.47 11.89 -2.68
CA SER A 7 -1.84 12.40 -1.46
C SER A 7 -1.72 11.32 -0.40
N GLU A 8 -2.77 10.51 -0.25
CA GLU A 8 -2.78 9.44 0.74
C GLU A 8 -1.83 8.31 0.33
N ALA A 9 -1.77 7.95 -0.96
CA ALA A 9 -0.79 7.02 -1.48
C ALA A 9 0.65 7.46 -1.17
N ALA A 10 0.97 8.74 -1.41
CA ALA A 10 2.28 9.31 -1.09
C ALA A 10 2.62 9.18 0.41
N ARG A 11 1.64 9.41 1.29
CA ARG A 11 1.78 9.24 2.74
C ARG A 11 2.01 7.78 3.12
N LEU A 12 1.21 6.86 2.58
CA LEU A 12 1.27 5.43 2.90
C LEU A 12 2.61 4.78 2.54
N VAL A 13 3.25 5.21 1.45
CA VAL A 13 4.52 4.63 0.97
C VAL A 13 5.75 5.52 1.22
N LYS A 14 5.60 6.56 2.05
CA LYS A 14 6.68 7.50 2.43
C LYS A 14 7.45 8.11 1.26
N VAL A 15 6.75 8.48 0.19
CA VAL A 15 7.35 9.19 -0.94
C VAL A 15 6.66 10.52 -1.20
N SER A 16 7.32 11.40 -1.95
CA SER A 16 6.72 12.68 -2.34
C SER A 16 5.59 12.50 -3.36
N ARG A 17 4.61 13.41 -3.36
CA ARG A 17 3.57 13.45 -4.40
C ARG A 17 4.14 13.55 -5.83
N PRO A 18 5.16 14.38 -6.11
CA PRO A 18 5.84 14.37 -7.40
C PRO A 18 6.39 13.00 -7.81
N THR A 19 6.91 12.21 -6.86
CA THR A 19 7.38 10.85 -7.12
C THR A 19 6.23 9.95 -7.60
N ILE A 20 5.07 10.01 -6.92
CA ILE A 20 3.87 9.26 -7.35
C ILE A 20 3.45 9.66 -8.77
N TYR A 21 3.39 10.95 -9.08
CA TYR A 21 3.04 11.41 -10.43
C TYR A 21 4.06 10.96 -11.48
N LYS A 22 5.37 11.01 -11.18
CA LYS A 22 6.41 10.51 -12.08
C LYS A 22 6.21 9.02 -12.36
N MET A 23 5.91 8.23 -11.34
CA MET A 23 5.67 6.79 -11.46
C MET A 23 4.41 6.48 -12.29
N ILE A 24 3.34 7.25 -12.11
CA ILE A 24 2.13 7.15 -12.95
C ILE A 24 2.47 7.46 -14.41
N ASN A 25 3.15 8.58 -14.66
CA ASN A 25 3.49 9.00 -16.03
C ASN A 25 4.46 8.02 -16.71
N SER A 26 5.30 7.32 -15.93
CA SER A 26 6.18 6.25 -16.43
C SER A 26 5.49 4.90 -16.65
N GLY A 27 4.22 4.75 -16.26
CA GLY A 27 3.49 3.48 -16.31
C GLY A 27 3.83 2.49 -15.19
N LYS A 28 4.69 2.86 -14.24
CA LYS A 28 5.05 2.01 -13.10
C LYS A 28 3.91 1.84 -12.10
N LEU A 29 3.10 2.88 -11.92
CA LEU A 29 1.90 2.88 -11.07
C LEU A 29 0.64 3.09 -11.90
N SER A 30 -0.34 2.21 -11.71
CA SER A 30 -1.68 2.33 -12.26
C SER A 30 -2.58 3.18 -11.37
N TYR A 31 -3.52 3.90 -11.97
CA TYR A 31 -4.56 4.62 -11.26
C TYR A 31 -5.91 4.38 -11.95
N THR A 32 -6.98 4.60 -11.20
CA THR A 32 -8.33 4.67 -11.74
C THR A 32 -8.94 6.03 -11.42
N SER A 33 -10.01 6.38 -12.10
CA SER A 33 -10.74 7.62 -11.85
C SER A 33 -12.09 7.29 -11.24
N VAL A 34 -12.43 7.95 -10.15
CA VAL A 34 -13.77 7.87 -9.53
C VAL A 34 -14.44 9.24 -9.58
N VAL A 35 -15.75 9.27 -9.80
CA VAL A 35 -16.51 10.52 -9.77
C VAL A 35 -16.88 10.83 -8.33
N LYS A 36 -16.42 11.97 -7.80
CA LYS A 36 -16.82 12.49 -6.49
C LYS A 36 -17.25 13.94 -6.67
N HIS A 37 -18.45 14.28 -6.20
CA HIS A 37 -19.04 15.62 -6.37
C HIS A 37 -19.01 16.12 -7.83
N GLY A 38 -19.33 15.23 -8.79
CA GLY A 38 -19.37 15.55 -10.22
C GLY A 38 -18.00 15.75 -10.88
N LYS A 39 -16.89 15.54 -10.17
CA LYS A 39 -15.52 15.66 -10.70
C LYS A 39 -14.81 14.32 -10.69
N GLY A 40 -14.04 14.04 -11.74
CA GLY A 40 -13.16 12.88 -11.81
C GLY A 40 -11.95 13.06 -10.90
N ILE A 41 -11.76 12.14 -9.96
CA ILE A 41 -10.64 12.12 -9.03
C ILE A 41 -9.81 10.87 -9.30
N LYS A 42 -8.50 11.05 -9.48
CA LYS A 42 -7.55 9.94 -9.60
C LYS A 42 -7.35 9.29 -8.24
N VAL A 43 -7.56 7.98 -8.18
CA VAL A 43 -7.34 7.15 -7.00
C VAL A 43 -6.49 5.94 -7.38
N ILE A 44 -5.69 5.46 -6.42
CA ILE A 44 -4.81 4.32 -6.57
C ILE A 44 -5.33 3.22 -5.65
N ASP A 45 -5.32 1.98 -6.13
CA ASP A 45 -5.65 0.82 -5.31
C ASP A 45 -4.46 0.47 -4.41
N THR A 46 -4.73 0.16 -3.14
CA THR A 46 -3.71 -0.29 -2.18
C THR A 46 -2.92 -1.51 -2.66
N SER A 47 -3.53 -2.42 -3.45
CA SER A 47 -2.82 -3.53 -4.10
C SER A 47 -1.70 -3.07 -5.02
N GLU A 48 -1.93 -2.00 -5.76
CA GLU A 48 -0.97 -1.47 -6.71
C GLU A 48 0.21 -0.83 -5.98
N LEU A 49 -0.06 -0.18 -4.84
CA LEU A 49 1.00 0.32 -3.96
C LEU A 49 1.82 -0.83 -3.37
N ILE A 50 1.17 -1.89 -2.87
CA ILE A 50 1.87 -3.08 -2.33
C ILE A 50 2.69 -3.77 -3.43
N ARG A 51 2.15 -3.92 -4.64
CA ARG A 51 2.89 -4.50 -5.78
C ARG A 51 4.16 -3.73 -6.11
N VAL A 52 4.12 -2.41 -6.05
CA VAL A 52 5.21 -1.53 -6.49
C VAL A 52 6.23 -1.22 -5.38
N PHE A 53 5.77 -1.11 -4.13
CA PHE A 53 6.59 -0.71 -2.98
C PHE A 53 6.82 -1.84 -1.97
N GLY A 54 6.14 -2.98 -2.09
CA GLY A 54 6.29 -4.15 -1.23
C GLY A 54 5.46 -4.08 0.06
N SER A 55 5.38 -2.91 0.69
CA SER A 55 4.59 -2.71 1.91
C SER A 55 4.03 -1.28 1.99
N LEU A 56 3.07 -1.07 2.88
CA LEU A 56 2.53 0.24 3.22
C LEU A 56 2.97 0.56 4.64
N ASP A 57 3.66 1.68 4.82
CA ASP A 57 4.21 2.09 6.11
C ASP A 57 3.15 2.80 6.98
N GLY A 58 2.20 3.48 6.33
CA GLY A 58 1.11 4.16 7.03
C GLY A 58 0.00 3.24 7.55
N VAL A 59 0.08 1.93 7.28
CA VAL A 59 -0.73 0.94 7.98
C VAL A 59 0.10 0.53 9.19
N ILE A 60 -0.11 1.27 10.30
CA ILE A 60 0.22 0.76 11.63
C ILE A 60 -0.77 -0.38 11.87
N ASP A 61 -0.48 -1.51 11.25
CA ASP A 61 -1.04 -2.78 11.62
C ASP A 61 -0.54 -3.02 13.05
N ASP A 62 -1.43 -2.83 14.03
CA ASP A 62 -1.24 -3.27 15.42
C ASP A 62 -1.13 -4.81 15.51
N VAL A 63 -0.72 -5.51 14.46
CA VAL A 63 -0.10 -6.82 14.61
C VAL A 63 1.33 -6.60 15.03
N LYS A 64 1.49 -6.46 16.36
CA LYS A 64 2.66 -6.92 17.09
C LYS A 64 3.10 -8.23 16.43
N SER A 65 4.13 -8.18 15.59
CA SER A 65 4.78 -9.38 15.11
C SER A 65 5.51 -9.94 16.33
N ASP A 66 4.76 -10.72 17.13
CA ASP A 66 5.30 -11.58 18.16
C ASP A 66 6.10 -12.66 17.41
N ALA A 67 7.31 -12.29 16.99
CA ALA A 67 8.34 -13.21 16.61
C ALA A 67 8.92 -13.84 17.89
N GLU A 68 8.07 -14.51 18.67
CA GLU A 68 8.49 -15.32 19.80
C GLU A 68 7.80 -16.70 19.76
N SER A 69 8.63 -17.71 19.47
CA SER A 69 8.57 -19.10 19.90
C SER A 69 7.33 -19.96 19.57
N THR A 70 7.58 -21.01 18.77
CA THR A 70 7.23 -22.36 19.25
C THR A 70 8.35 -23.33 18.87
N GLY A 71 9.28 -23.51 19.80
CA GLY A 71 10.07 -24.73 19.87
C GLY A 71 9.19 -25.91 20.30
N ILE A 72 9.64 -27.09 19.90
CA ILE A 72 9.27 -28.46 20.32
C ILE A 72 7.97 -29.08 19.77
N ASN A 73 8.16 -30.15 19.00
CA ASN A 73 7.63 -31.47 19.33
C ASN A 73 8.59 -32.53 18.78
N SER A 74 9.58 -32.92 19.59
CA SER A 74 10.23 -34.22 19.45
C SER A 74 9.21 -35.24 19.94
N VAL A 75 8.55 -35.93 19.01
CA VAL A 75 7.75 -37.12 19.34
C VAL A 75 8.73 -38.29 19.38
N GLY A 76 9.05 -38.71 20.59
CA GLY A 76 9.71 -40.00 20.83
C GLY A 76 8.75 -41.14 20.51
N LEU A 77 9.24 -42.12 19.76
CA LEU A 77 8.85 -43.52 19.76
C LEU A 77 10.13 -44.35 19.63
#